data_AF-A0AAN8K0T1-F1
#
_entry.id   AF-A0AAN8K0T1-F1
#
_cell.length_a   1.000
_cell.length_b   1.000
_cell.length_c   1.000
_cell.angle_alpha   90.00
_cell.angle_beta   90.00
_cell.angle_gamma   90.00
#
_symmetry.space_group_name_H-M   'P 1'
#
loop_
_entity.id
_entity.type
_entity.pdbx_description
1 polymer ?
#
loop_
_entity_poly.entity_id
_entity_poly.type
_entity_poly.pdbx_seq_one_letter_code
_entity_poly.pdbx_strand_id
1 'polypeptide(L)'
;MISRLGRGALLTKMDIKSAFRLLPVHPSDFNLLGFKLLGLYFVDKSLPMGCSYACALFEQFSSFLEWVVTHTTQRDSVVHYLDDCLFAGSKESDDSSFLASTFVRICSELGVPLANEKTVGPTSVLTYLGLEINTESMPVRIPTAKLLELRSNILLILNKTKVTLKELQSLTGIFNFCSRAIPAARAFNRQFYDAMAGLTNPRHYLRVTSALVGVLRSL
;
A
#
# COMPACT_ATOMS: atom_id res chain seq x y z
N MET A 1 7.17 -4.61 -15.48
CA MET A 1 8.55 -4.91 -15.07
C MET A 1 8.74 -6.41 -14.91
N ILE A 2 8.18 -7.03 -13.86
CA ILE A 2 8.38 -8.46 -13.51
C ILE A 2 8.05 -9.43 -14.65
N SER A 3 6.95 -9.22 -15.37
CA SER A 3 6.59 -10.07 -16.53
C SER A 3 7.66 -10.11 -17.63
N ARG A 4 8.44 -9.02 -17.81
CA ARG A 4 9.54 -8.94 -18.77
C ARG A 4 10.79 -9.68 -18.30
N LEU A 5 11.02 -9.74 -16.98
CA LEU A 5 12.15 -10.46 -16.37
C LEU A 5 11.95 -11.98 -16.38
N GLY A 6 10.72 -12.43 -16.61
CA GLY A 6 10.39 -13.84 -16.81
C GLY A 6 10.17 -14.63 -15.53
N ARG A 7 10.02 -15.94 -15.71
CA ARG A 7 9.74 -16.90 -14.64
C ARG A 7 10.96 -17.04 -13.71
N GLY A 8 10.71 -17.03 -12.41
CA GLY A 8 11.75 -17.15 -11.37
C GLY A 8 12.54 -15.86 -11.13
N ALA A 9 12.08 -14.72 -11.66
CA ALA A 9 12.67 -13.41 -11.36
C ALA A 9 12.79 -13.20 -9.84
N LEU A 10 13.94 -12.70 -9.39
CA LEU A 10 14.21 -12.42 -7.99
C LEU A 10 13.78 -11.00 -7.66
N LEU A 11 13.11 -10.84 -6.52
CA LEU A 11 12.55 -9.58 -6.05
C LEU A 11 13.12 -9.23 -4.67
N THR A 12 13.45 -7.96 -4.47
CA THR A 12 13.83 -7.39 -3.17
C THR A 12 12.91 -6.21 -2.87
N LYS A 13 12.28 -6.20 -1.69
CA LYS A 13 11.51 -5.06 -1.16
C LYS A 13 12.31 -4.35 -0.08
N MET A 14 12.31 -3.02 -0.12
CA MET A 14 12.77 -2.15 0.97
C MET A 14 11.73 -1.08 1.29
N ASP A 15 11.77 -0.53 2.49
CA ASP A 15 10.83 0.48 3.01
C ASP A 15 11.63 1.65 3.61
N ILE A 16 11.25 2.88 3.26
CA ILE A 16 11.89 4.10 3.78
C ILE A 16 11.28 4.43 5.16
N LYS A 17 12.14 4.54 6.18
CA LYS A 17 11.70 4.83 7.54
C LYS A 17 11.24 6.28 7.67
N SER A 18 10.11 6.48 8.33
CA SER A 18 9.61 7.82 8.71
C SER A 18 9.44 8.80 7.54
N ALA A 19 9.15 8.28 6.34
CA ALA A 19 8.89 8.98 5.07
C ALA A 19 8.67 10.50 5.16
N PHE A 20 7.46 10.94 5.53
CA PHE A 20 7.12 12.37 5.53
C PHE A 20 8.00 13.24 6.45
N ARG A 21 8.48 12.68 7.57
CA ARG A 21 9.30 13.44 8.52
C ARG A 21 10.73 13.69 8.00
N LEU A 22 11.13 13.06 6.91
CA LEU A 22 12.41 13.29 6.23
C LEU A 22 12.46 14.63 5.52
N LEU A 23 11.30 15.14 5.06
CA LEU A 23 11.25 16.37 4.28
C LEU A 23 11.03 17.57 5.22
N PRO A 24 12.02 18.47 5.35
CA PRO A 24 11.88 19.67 6.18
C PRO A 24 10.87 20.63 5.56
N VAL A 25 10.16 21.35 6.42
CA VAL A 25 9.26 22.43 6.01
C VAL A 25 10.02 23.74 6.04
N HIS A 26 9.80 24.59 5.04
CA HIS A 26 10.42 25.90 4.99
C HIS A 26 9.91 26.77 6.17
N PRO A 27 10.79 27.53 6.87
CA PRO A 27 10.37 28.32 8.04
C PRO A 27 9.21 29.29 7.81
N SER A 28 9.03 29.77 6.56
CA SER A 28 7.90 30.64 6.19
C SER A 28 6.54 29.96 6.28
N ASP A 29 6.48 28.62 6.25
CA ASP A 29 5.24 27.85 6.31
C ASP A 29 4.95 27.33 7.72
N PHE A 30 5.83 27.58 8.70
CA PHE A 30 5.67 27.13 10.09
C PHE A 30 4.38 27.64 10.75
N ASN A 31 3.94 28.84 10.38
CA ASN A 31 2.68 29.41 10.86
C ASN A 31 1.44 28.62 10.39
N LEU A 32 1.55 27.82 9.32
CA LEU A 32 0.47 26.98 8.81
C LEU A 32 0.37 25.62 9.52
N LEU A 33 1.42 25.21 10.24
CA LEU A 33 1.56 23.89 10.85
C LEU A 33 1.53 23.93 12.39
N GLY A 34 1.06 25.02 12.96
CA GLY A 34 0.96 25.20 14.40
C GLY A 34 -0.25 24.48 15.00
N PHE A 35 -0.09 23.85 16.16
CA PHE A 35 -1.20 23.31 16.96
C PHE A 35 -1.02 23.56 18.45
N LYS A 36 -2.12 23.52 19.20
CA LYS A 36 -2.12 23.72 20.66
C LYS A 36 -2.47 22.42 21.38
N LEU A 37 -1.63 22.03 22.33
CA LEU A 37 -1.83 20.83 23.16
C LEU A 37 -1.48 21.16 24.61
N LEU A 38 -2.40 20.87 25.54
CA LEU A 38 -2.24 21.12 26.98
C LEU A 38 -1.80 22.56 27.32
N GLY A 39 -2.30 23.55 26.56
CA GLY A 39 -1.96 24.96 26.75
C GLY A 39 -0.67 25.41 26.07
N LEU A 40 0.16 24.50 25.55
CA LEU A 40 1.41 24.79 24.85
C LEU A 40 1.22 24.83 23.33
N TYR A 41 2.04 25.63 22.65
CA TYR A 41 2.07 25.74 21.20
C TYR A 41 3.21 24.91 20.62
N PHE A 42 2.90 24.12 19.61
CA PHE A 42 3.85 23.27 18.87
C PHE A 42 3.78 23.60 17.39
N VAL A 43 4.90 23.40 16.69
CA VAL A 43 5.00 23.59 15.24
C VAL A 43 5.76 22.41 14.66
N ASP A 44 5.21 21.82 13.61
CA ASP A 44 5.91 20.78 12.85
C ASP A 44 6.97 21.40 11.93
N LYS A 45 8.22 20.97 12.09
CA LYS A 45 9.38 21.42 11.29
C LYS A 45 9.64 20.53 10.06
N SER A 46 8.87 19.47 9.91
CA SER A 46 8.91 18.53 8.78
C SER A 46 7.48 18.17 8.39
N LEU A 47 7.28 17.60 7.20
CA LEU A 47 5.93 17.37 6.69
C LEU A 47 5.10 16.53 7.68
N PRO A 48 3.98 17.06 8.19
CA PRO A 48 3.17 16.34 9.15
C PRO A 48 2.32 15.29 8.47
N MET A 49 2.02 14.22 9.21
CA MET A 49 1.04 13.23 8.78
C MET A 49 -0.34 13.88 8.67
N GLY A 50 -1.12 13.46 7.65
CA GLY A 50 -2.45 14.02 7.39
C GLY A 50 -2.45 15.31 6.58
N CYS A 51 -1.29 15.88 6.25
CA CYS A 51 -1.20 16.95 5.26
C CYS A 51 -1.54 16.39 3.87
N SER A 52 -2.53 17.00 3.21
CA SER A 52 -2.99 16.57 1.87
C SER A 52 -1.88 16.64 0.82
N TYR A 53 -0.92 17.54 1.00
CA TYR A 53 0.18 17.76 0.07
C TYR A 53 1.41 16.89 0.35
N ALA A 54 1.52 16.30 1.55
CA ALA A 54 2.70 15.54 1.95
C ALA A 54 2.96 14.31 1.06
N CYS A 55 1.90 13.62 0.62
CA CYS A 55 2.03 12.48 -0.29
C CYS A 55 2.65 12.88 -1.63
N ALA A 56 2.23 14.02 -2.20
CA ALA A 56 2.74 14.47 -3.50
C ALA A 56 4.22 14.87 -3.43
N LEU A 57 4.61 15.57 -2.36
CA LEU A 57 6.02 15.93 -2.14
C LEU A 57 6.90 14.71 -1.89
N PHE A 58 6.41 13.75 -1.09
CA PHE A 58 7.17 12.53 -0.83
C PHE A 58 7.27 11.64 -2.07
N GLU A 59 6.23 11.56 -2.89
CA GLU A 59 6.29 10.85 -4.17
C GLU A 59 7.35 11.46 -5.11
N GLN A 60 7.45 12.80 -5.19
CA GLN A 60 8.53 13.45 -5.94
C GLN A 60 9.91 13.09 -5.41
N PHE A 61 10.06 13.02 -4.08
CA PHE A 61 11.31 12.60 -3.45
C PHE A 61 11.66 11.14 -3.75
N SER A 62 10.69 10.22 -3.65
CA SER A 62 10.90 8.81 -3.98
C SER A 62 11.19 8.60 -5.47
N SER A 63 10.55 9.37 -6.35
CA SER A 63 10.85 9.41 -7.79
C SER A 63 12.28 9.87 -8.07
N PHE A 64 12.78 10.85 -7.31
CA PHE A 64 14.18 11.24 -7.37
C PHE A 64 15.10 10.09 -6.93
N LEU A 65 14.79 9.37 -5.85
CA LEU A 65 15.60 8.23 -5.41
C LEU A 65 15.64 7.11 -6.45
N GLU A 66 14.49 6.74 -7.02
CA GLU A 66 14.42 5.77 -8.13
C GLU A 66 15.28 6.24 -9.30
N TRP A 67 15.15 7.50 -9.71
CA TRP A 67 15.95 8.09 -10.78
C TRP A 67 17.45 7.98 -10.51
N VAL A 68 17.93 8.29 -9.31
CA VAL A 68 19.36 8.17 -8.95
C VAL A 68 19.82 6.73 -9.07
N VAL A 69 19.05 5.75 -8.58
CA VAL A 69 19.40 4.32 -8.69
C VAL A 69 19.49 3.91 -10.16
N THR A 70 18.49 4.25 -10.97
CA THR A 70 18.47 3.90 -12.40
C THR A 70 19.63 4.54 -13.15
N HIS A 71 19.92 5.83 -12.90
CA HIS A 71 21.05 6.52 -13.53
C HIS A 71 22.41 5.95 -13.12
N THR A 72 22.55 5.55 -11.86
CA THR A 72 23.79 4.96 -11.33
C THR A 72 24.02 3.55 -11.86
N THR A 73 22.95 2.77 -11.99
CA THR A 73 23.04 1.32 -12.30
C THR A 73 22.83 0.99 -13.77
N GLN A 74 22.30 1.93 -14.57
CA GLN A 74 21.88 1.74 -15.96
C GLN A 74 20.86 0.59 -16.12
N ARG A 75 20.00 0.41 -15.11
CA ARG A 75 18.96 -0.63 -15.06
C ARG A 75 17.61 -0.04 -14.66
N ASP A 76 16.56 -0.49 -15.34
CA ASP A 76 15.18 0.01 -15.17
C ASP A 76 14.28 -1.00 -14.43
N SER A 77 14.87 -1.92 -13.66
CA SER A 77 14.13 -2.92 -12.88
C SER A 77 13.94 -2.52 -11.42
N VAL A 78 13.62 -1.23 -11.22
CA VAL A 78 13.24 -0.62 -9.95
C VAL A 78 11.86 0.00 -10.11
N VAL A 79 11.03 -0.10 -9.07
CA VAL A 79 9.78 0.65 -8.97
C VAL A 79 9.56 1.05 -7.52
N HIS A 80 9.06 2.26 -7.29
CA HIS A 80 8.60 2.69 -5.97
C HIS A 80 7.09 2.95 -5.95
N TYR A 81 6.56 3.04 -4.74
CA TYR A 81 5.25 3.59 -4.44
C TYR A 81 5.36 4.25 -3.08
N LEU A 82 5.39 5.58 -3.03
CA LEU A 82 5.72 6.32 -1.81
C LEU A 82 7.00 5.77 -1.16
N ASP A 83 6.90 5.19 0.03
CA ASP A 83 8.01 4.66 0.84
C ASP A 83 8.38 3.21 0.54
N ASP A 84 7.57 2.49 -0.25
CA ASP A 84 7.76 1.09 -0.61
C ASP A 84 8.54 0.95 -1.93
N CYS A 85 9.80 0.52 -1.87
CA CYS A 85 10.65 0.27 -3.04
C CYS A 85 10.72 -1.23 -3.38
N LEU A 86 10.70 -1.55 -4.67
CA LEU A 86 10.81 -2.89 -5.22
C LEU A 86 11.90 -2.94 -6.29
N PHE A 87 12.87 -3.82 -6.09
CA PHE A 87 13.96 -4.11 -7.00
C PHE A 87 13.75 -5.51 -7.58
N ALA A 88 14.08 -5.70 -8.85
CA ALA A 88 13.92 -6.98 -9.51
C ALA A 88 15.08 -7.32 -10.44
N GLY A 89 15.35 -8.61 -10.59
CA GLY A 89 16.31 -9.16 -11.54
C GLY A 89 15.78 -10.44 -12.18
N SER A 90 16.31 -10.83 -13.34
CA SER A 90 16.04 -12.16 -13.90
C SER A 90 16.63 -13.24 -13.00
N LYS A 91 16.13 -14.47 -13.11
CA LYS A 91 16.50 -15.60 -12.25
C LYS A 91 18.00 -15.86 -12.19
N GLU A 92 18.69 -15.72 -13.31
CA GLU A 92 20.13 -15.97 -13.44
C GLU A 92 21.00 -14.74 -13.17
N SER A 93 20.39 -13.58 -12.88
CA SER A 93 21.09 -12.33 -12.60
C SER A 93 21.16 -12.03 -11.11
N ASP A 94 22.16 -11.26 -10.70
CA ASP A 94 22.23 -10.64 -9.37
C ASP A 94 21.62 -9.22 -9.34
N ASP A 95 20.85 -8.85 -10.37
CA ASP A 95 20.37 -7.48 -10.55
C ASP A 95 19.50 -7.00 -9.38
N SER A 96 18.67 -7.88 -8.81
CA SER A 96 17.84 -7.54 -7.65
C SER A 96 18.68 -7.13 -6.44
N SER A 97 19.73 -7.90 -6.13
CA SER A 97 20.64 -7.63 -5.00
C SER A 97 21.53 -6.43 -5.28
N PHE A 98 22.01 -6.31 -6.52
CA PHE A 98 22.85 -5.18 -6.96
C PHE A 98 22.09 -3.85 -6.88
N LEU A 99 20.84 -3.80 -7.34
CA LEU A 99 19.99 -2.61 -7.25
C LEU A 99 19.68 -2.26 -5.81
N ALA A 100 19.32 -3.26 -5.00
CA ALA A 100 19.02 -3.08 -3.58
C ALA A 100 20.24 -2.55 -2.80
N SER A 101 21.43 -3.11 -3.02
CA SER A 101 22.66 -2.64 -2.35
C SER A 101 23.08 -1.24 -2.83
N THR A 102 22.86 -0.91 -4.11
CA THR A 102 23.07 0.43 -4.64
C THR A 102 22.13 1.45 -4.00
N PHE A 103 20.85 1.09 -3.85
CA PHE A 103 19.87 1.92 -3.15
C PHE A 103 20.25 2.15 -1.69
N VAL A 104 20.68 1.12 -0.96
CA VAL A 104 21.18 1.26 0.42
C VAL A 104 22.33 2.26 0.50
N ARG A 105 23.29 2.18 -0.43
CA ARG A 105 24.42 3.13 -0.49
C ARG A 105 23.94 4.56 -0.74
N ILE A 106 23.08 4.77 -1.74
CA ILE A 106 22.51 6.09 -2.07
C ILE A 106 21.73 6.66 -0.89
N CYS A 107 20.88 5.86 -0.24
CA CYS A 107 20.14 6.27 0.94
C CYS A 107 21.08 6.65 2.09
N SER A 108 22.16 5.90 2.30
CA SER A 108 23.16 6.25 3.31
C SER A 108 23.89 7.56 3.01
N GLU A 109 24.22 7.83 1.75
CA GLU A 109 24.86 9.08 1.31
C GLU A 109 23.92 10.28 1.46
N LEU A 110 22.62 10.10 1.19
CA LEU A 110 21.59 11.13 1.28
C LEU A 110 20.99 11.29 2.69
N GLY A 111 21.39 10.47 3.65
CA GLY A 111 20.82 10.49 5.01
C GLY A 111 19.37 10.00 5.09
N VAL A 112 18.94 9.16 4.15
CA VAL A 112 17.60 8.55 4.11
C VAL A 112 17.62 7.24 4.91
N PRO A 113 16.92 7.15 6.06
CA PRO A 113 16.91 5.94 6.86
C PRO A 113 16.01 4.87 6.21
N LEU A 114 16.47 3.62 6.23
CA LEU A 114 15.71 2.46 5.77
C LEU A 114 15.17 1.65 6.96
N ALA A 115 13.99 1.07 6.80
CA ALA A 115 13.41 0.12 7.74
C ALA A 115 13.96 -1.29 7.45
N ASN A 116 15.18 -1.55 7.93
CA ASN A 116 15.90 -2.81 7.68
C ASN A 116 15.10 -4.04 8.11
N GLU A 117 14.32 -3.94 9.19
CA GLU A 117 13.43 -4.99 9.69
C GLU A 117 12.30 -5.36 8.72
N LYS A 118 11.98 -4.48 7.77
CA LYS A 118 10.97 -4.71 6.72
C LYS A 118 11.58 -5.10 5.38
N THR A 119 12.90 -5.17 5.28
CA THR A 119 13.57 -5.57 4.05
C THR A 119 13.35 -7.06 3.80
N VAL A 120 12.93 -7.41 2.60
CA VAL A 120 12.65 -8.81 2.22
C VAL A 120 13.26 -9.09 0.86
N GLY A 121 13.95 -10.22 0.72
CA GLY A 121 14.52 -10.70 -0.52
C GLY A 121 16.05 -10.72 -0.52
N PRO A 122 16.68 -11.13 -1.63
CA PRO A 122 16.06 -11.54 -2.89
C PRO A 122 15.21 -12.82 -2.75
N THR A 123 14.01 -12.83 -3.34
CA THR A 123 13.08 -13.98 -3.29
C THR A 123 12.18 -14.00 -4.52
N SER A 124 11.72 -15.19 -4.93
CA SER A 124 10.72 -15.36 -5.99
C SER A 124 9.27 -15.24 -5.50
N VAL A 125 9.06 -15.14 -4.18
CA VAL A 125 7.73 -14.91 -3.57
C VAL A 125 7.83 -13.74 -2.59
N LEU A 126 7.09 -12.66 -2.87
CA LEU A 126 7.18 -11.40 -2.13
C LEU A 126 5.82 -10.72 -2.00
N THR A 127 5.50 -10.15 -0.84
CA THR A 127 4.33 -9.28 -0.71
C THR A 127 4.71 -7.81 -0.97
N TYR A 128 4.10 -7.20 -1.98
CA TYR A 128 4.29 -5.78 -2.34
C TYR A 128 2.94 -5.09 -2.52
N LEU A 129 2.75 -3.92 -1.93
CA LEU A 129 1.48 -3.18 -1.90
C LEU A 129 0.26 -4.03 -1.43
N GLY A 130 0.54 -4.98 -0.54
CA GLY A 130 -0.43 -5.89 0.05
C GLY A 130 -0.80 -7.10 -0.82
N LEU A 131 -0.22 -7.26 -2.00
CA LEU A 131 -0.42 -8.41 -2.89
C LEU A 131 0.81 -9.31 -2.89
N GLU A 132 0.60 -10.61 -2.87
CA GLU A 132 1.66 -11.61 -3.01
C GLU A 132 1.99 -11.79 -4.50
N ILE A 133 3.25 -11.62 -4.85
CA ILE A 133 3.78 -11.84 -6.20
C ILE A 133 4.60 -13.12 -6.15
N ASN A 134 4.24 -14.11 -6.96
CA ASN A 134 5.00 -15.35 -7.11
C ASN A 134 5.55 -15.43 -8.53
N THR A 135 6.84 -15.24 -8.70
CA THR A 135 7.50 -15.22 -10.01
C THR A 135 7.79 -16.63 -10.53
N GLU A 136 7.76 -17.67 -9.69
CA GLU A 136 7.92 -19.07 -10.12
C GLU A 136 6.69 -19.59 -10.87
N SER A 137 5.50 -19.25 -10.41
CA SER A 137 4.23 -19.67 -11.03
C SER A 137 3.57 -18.55 -11.85
N MET A 138 4.07 -17.31 -11.72
CA MET A 138 3.58 -16.08 -12.36
C MET A 138 2.19 -15.52 -11.96
N PRO A 139 1.51 -15.91 -10.84
CA PRO A 139 0.33 -15.21 -10.38
C PRO A 139 0.66 -14.04 -9.44
N VAL A 140 -0.24 -13.07 -9.41
CA VAL A 140 -0.39 -12.12 -8.30
C VAL A 140 -1.63 -12.53 -7.49
N ARG A 141 -1.48 -12.70 -6.18
CA ARG A 141 -2.51 -13.25 -5.30
C ARG A 141 -2.81 -12.31 -4.14
N ILE A 142 -4.02 -12.44 -3.62
CA ILE A 142 -4.36 -11.86 -2.31
C ILE A 142 -3.73 -12.76 -1.24
N PRO A 143 -2.95 -12.22 -0.28
CA PRO A 143 -2.36 -13.02 0.79
C PRO A 143 -3.43 -13.80 1.57
N THR A 144 -3.13 -15.05 1.91
CA THR A 144 -4.07 -15.98 2.58
C THR A 144 -4.67 -15.39 3.86
N ALA A 145 -3.88 -14.66 4.65
CA ALA A 145 -4.37 -14.01 5.86
C ALA A 145 -5.54 -13.04 5.59
N LYS A 146 -5.47 -12.25 4.51
CA LYS A 146 -6.55 -11.34 4.10
C LYS A 146 -7.78 -12.10 3.59
N LEU A 147 -7.59 -13.24 2.94
CA LEU A 147 -8.71 -14.10 2.51
C LEU A 147 -9.45 -14.71 3.72
N LEU A 148 -8.72 -15.11 4.76
CA LEU A 148 -9.31 -15.61 6.00
C LEU A 148 -10.08 -14.51 6.76
N GLU A 149 -9.52 -13.29 6.81
CA GLU A 149 -10.20 -12.12 7.36
C GLU A 149 -11.49 -11.81 6.59
N LEU A 150 -11.41 -11.79 5.26
CA LEU A 150 -12.55 -11.56 4.39
C LEU A 150 -13.66 -12.59 4.64
N ARG A 151 -13.31 -13.88 4.64
CA ARG A 151 -14.26 -14.97 4.88
C ARG A 151 -14.95 -14.83 6.25
N SER A 152 -14.18 -14.49 7.29
CA SER A 152 -14.71 -14.28 8.63
C SER A 152 -15.71 -13.11 8.67
N ASN A 153 -15.39 -12.00 8.01
CA ASN A 153 -16.27 -10.83 7.93
C ASN A 153 -17.55 -11.10 7.14
N ILE A 154 -17.46 -11.86 6.05
CA ILE A 154 -18.64 -12.30 5.26
C ILE A 154 -19.58 -13.13 6.13
N LEU A 155 -19.06 -14.16 6.82
CA LEU A 155 -19.86 -15.02 7.68
C LEU A 155 -20.53 -14.24 8.82
N LEU A 156 -19.82 -13.27 9.41
CA LEU A 156 -20.36 -12.40 10.45
C LEU A 156 -21.54 -11.56 9.93
N ILE A 157 -21.44 -11.00 8.72
CA ILE A 157 -22.50 -10.19 8.12
C ILE A 157 -23.69 -11.07 7.70
N LEU A 158 -23.45 -12.28 7.17
CA LEU A 158 -24.50 -13.22 6.81
C LEU A 158 -25.37 -13.66 7.99
N ASN A 159 -24.82 -13.64 9.22
CA ASN A 159 -25.53 -13.99 10.44
C ASN A 159 -26.29 -12.80 11.07
N LYS A 160 -26.23 -11.60 10.49
CA LYS A 160 -26.88 -10.39 11.01
C LYS A 160 -28.07 -9.99 10.15
N THR A 161 -29.14 -9.52 10.80
CA THR A 161 -30.28 -8.90 10.11
C THR A 161 -30.02 -7.42 9.79
N LYS A 162 -29.23 -6.75 10.63
CA LYS A 162 -28.79 -5.36 10.46
C LYS A 162 -27.30 -5.25 10.75
N VAL A 163 -26.62 -4.40 9.99
CA VAL A 163 -25.22 -4.03 10.18
C VAL A 163 -25.10 -2.52 10.24
N THR A 164 -24.04 -2.01 10.83
CA THR A 164 -23.73 -0.58 10.81
C THR A 164 -23.11 -0.19 9.46
N LEU A 165 -23.23 1.09 9.08
CA LEU A 165 -22.54 1.65 7.93
C LEU A 165 -21.04 1.37 8.00
N LYS A 166 -20.42 1.54 9.17
CA LYS A 166 -18.99 1.26 9.37
C LYS A 166 -18.63 -0.20 9.09
N GLU A 167 -19.43 -1.16 9.54
CA GLU A 167 -19.19 -2.59 9.27
C GLU A 167 -19.25 -2.90 7.77
N LEU A 168 -20.24 -2.34 7.06
CA LEU A 168 -20.36 -2.56 5.62
C LEU A 168 -19.25 -1.85 4.83
N GLN A 169 -18.84 -0.64 5.26
CA GLN A 169 -17.71 0.10 4.68
C GLN A 169 -16.39 -0.67 4.85
N SER A 170 -16.15 -1.25 6.04
CA SER A 170 -14.96 -2.09 6.28
C SER A 170 -14.92 -3.29 5.35
N LEU A 171 -16.03 -4.04 5.21
CA LEU A 171 -16.10 -5.18 4.29
C LEU A 171 -15.89 -4.73 2.82
N THR A 172 -16.55 -3.65 2.41
CA THR A 172 -16.43 -3.09 1.05
C THR A 172 -15.01 -2.64 0.76
N GLY A 173 -14.28 -2.11 1.75
CA GLY A 173 -12.87 -1.77 1.64
C GLY A 173 -12.00 -2.97 1.32
N ILE A 174 -12.25 -4.12 1.95
CA ILE A 174 -11.55 -5.38 1.65
C ILE A 174 -11.88 -5.85 0.22
N PHE A 175 -13.14 -5.81 -0.20
CA PHE A 175 -13.50 -6.17 -1.58
C PHE A 175 -12.85 -5.26 -2.63
N ASN A 176 -12.79 -3.95 -2.36
CA ASN A 176 -12.09 -3.01 -3.23
C ASN A 176 -10.59 -3.33 -3.31
N PHE A 177 -9.98 -3.74 -2.20
CA PHE A 177 -8.61 -4.25 -2.20
C PHE A 177 -8.46 -5.53 -3.04
N CYS A 178 -9.32 -6.53 -2.86
CA CYS A 178 -9.31 -7.78 -3.64
C CYS A 178 -9.49 -7.55 -5.14
N SER A 179 -10.24 -6.50 -5.51
CA SER A 179 -10.47 -6.09 -6.90
C SER A 179 -9.22 -5.61 -7.63
N ARG A 180 -8.10 -5.40 -6.92
CA ARG A 180 -6.78 -5.14 -7.51
C ARG A 180 -6.14 -6.40 -8.10
N ALA A 181 -6.38 -7.57 -7.51
CA ALA A 181 -5.90 -8.86 -8.01
C ALA A 181 -6.91 -9.55 -8.94
N ILE A 182 -8.21 -9.29 -8.73
CA ILE A 182 -9.30 -9.89 -9.49
C ILE A 182 -10.16 -8.77 -10.09
N PRO A 183 -9.83 -8.26 -11.30
CA PRO A 183 -10.54 -7.12 -11.89
C PRO A 183 -12.05 -7.33 -12.02
N ALA A 184 -12.49 -8.57 -12.29
CA ALA A 184 -13.91 -8.93 -12.35
C ALA A 184 -14.67 -8.73 -11.02
N ALA A 185 -13.97 -8.72 -9.88
CA ALA A 185 -14.59 -8.52 -8.57
C ALA A 185 -15.25 -7.13 -8.41
N ARG A 186 -14.82 -6.12 -9.19
CA ARG A 186 -15.36 -4.75 -9.13
C ARG A 186 -16.86 -4.68 -9.41
N ALA A 187 -17.38 -5.57 -10.26
CA ALA A 187 -18.80 -5.62 -10.59
C ALA A 187 -19.67 -5.91 -9.36
N PHE A 188 -19.17 -6.72 -8.43
CA PHE A 188 -19.89 -7.09 -7.21
C PHE A 188 -19.91 -5.96 -6.18
N ASN A 189 -18.90 -5.08 -6.18
CA ASN A 189 -18.79 -3.97 -5.22
C ASN A 189 -19.93 -2.95 -5.38
N ARG A 190 -20.51 -2.82 -6.59
CA ARG A 190 -21.56 -1.83 -6.87
C ARG A 190 -22.75 -1.96 -5.92
N GLN A 191 -23.20 -3.20 -5.66
CA GLN A 191 -24.34 -3.44 -4.79
C GLN A 191 -24.10 -3.00 -3.35
N PHE A 192 -22.85 -3.09 -2.87
CA PHE A 192 -22.48 -2.60 -1.55
C PHE A 192 -22.49 -1.07 -1.49
N TYR A 193 -21.99 -0.39 -2.53
CA TYR A 193 -22.07 1.06 -2.61
C TYR A 193 -23.51 1.57 -2.68
N ASP A 194 -24.37 0.91 -3.46
CA ASP A 194 -25.80 1.26 -3.54
C ASP A 194 -26.50 1.08 -2.18
N ALA A 195 -26.16 0.03 -1.42
CA ALA A 195 -26.70 -0.19 -0.08
C ALA A 195 -26.24 0.85 0.97
N MET A 196 -25.11 1.52 0.72
CA MET A 196 -24.56 2.56 1.60
C MET A 196 -24.95 3.98 1.15
N ALA A 197 -25.55 4.14 -0.03
CA ALA A 197 -25.83 5.44 -0.63
C ALA A 197 -26.75 6.29 0.27
N GLY A 198 -26.40 7.57 0.41
CA GLY A 198 -27.16 8.53 1.24
C GLY A 198 -26.93 8.43 2.74
N LEU A 199 -26.14 7.46 3.24
CA LEU A 199 -25.80 7.34 4.65
C LEU A 199 -24.47 8.04 4.96
N THR A 200 -24.46 8.87 6.01
CA THR A 200 -23.27 9.64 6.42
C THR A 200 -22.74 9.27 7.80
N ASN A 201 -23.61 8.82 8.72
CA ASN A 201 -23.21 8.47 10.08
C ASN A 201 -22.73 7.01 10.14
N PRO A 202 -21.47 6.75 10.57
CA PRO A 202 -20.90 5.40 10.64
C PRO A 202 -21.67 4.41 11.52
N ARG A 203 -22.47 4.91 12.47
CA ARG A 203 -23.26 4.08 13.41
C ARG A 203 -24.67 3.78 12.91
N HIS A 204 -25.10 4.33 11.79
CA HIS A 204 -26.43 4.03 11.24
C HIS A 204 -26.54 2.56 10.86
N TYR A 205 -27.65 1.93 11.26
CA TYR A 205 -27.95 0.55 10.91
C TYR A 205 -28.66 0.48 9.56
N LEU A 206 -28.19 -0.43 8.72
CA LEU A 206 -28.81 -0.83 7.46
C LEU A 206 -29.18 -2.31 7.52
N ARG A 207 -30.29 -2.66 6.86
CA ARG A 207 -30.78 -4.03 6.80
C ARG A 207 -29.96 -4.82 5.78
N VAL A 208 -29.55 -6.03 6.14
CA VAL A 208 -28.91 -6.95 5.19
C VAL A 208 -29.98 -7.49 4.26
N THR A 209 -29.99 -7.01 3.01
CA THR A 209 -31.01 -7.36 2.01
C THR A 209 -30.74 -8.74 1.39
N SER A 210 -31.76 -9.36 0.80
CA SER A 210 -31.61 -10.63 0.08
C SER A 210 -30.61 -10.53 -1.09
N ALA A 211 -30.53 -9.38 -1.75
CA ALA A 211 -29.55 -9.11 -2.80
C ALA A 211 -28.10 -9.18 -2.27
N LEU A 212 -27.83 -8.49 -1.15
CA LEU A 212 -26.52 -8.55 -0.49
C LEU A 212 -26.16 -9.96 -0.05
N VAL A 213 -27.12 -10.68 0.55
CA VAL A 213 -26.93 -12.10 0.93
C VAL A 213 -26.61 -12.96 -0.29
N GLY A 214 -27.30 -12.74 -1.41
CA GLY A 214 -27.08 -13.45 -2.66
C GLY A 214 -25.64 -13.30 -3.16
N VAL A 215 -25.12 -12.06 -3.20
CA VAL A 215 -23.73 -11.81 -3.58
C VAL A 215 -22.76 -12.43 -2.58
N LEU A 216 -22.96 -12.21 -1.28
CA LEU A 216 -22.08 -12.74 -0.24
C LEU A 216 -21.99 -14.27 -0.22
N ARG A 217 -23.04 -14.98 -0.65
CA ARG A 217 -23.05 -16.46 -0.76
C ARG A 217 -22.41 -16.98 -2.04
N SER A 218 -22.26 -16.13 -3.05
CA SER A 218 -21.61 -16.48 -4.33
C SER A 218 -20.08 -16.33 -4.31
N LEU A 219 -19.54 -15.68 -3.27
CA LEU A 219 -18.13 -15.43 -3.02
C LEU A 219 -17.53 -16.50 -2.09
#